data_AF-W0BAJ9-F1
#
_entry.id   AF-W0BAJ9-F1
#
_cell.length_a   1.000
_cell.length_b   1.000
_cell.length_c   1.000
_cell.angle_alpha   90.00
_cell.angle_beta   90.00
_cell.angle_gamma   90.00
#
_symmetry.space_group_name_H-M   'P 1'
#
loop_
_entity.id
_entity.type
_entity.pdbx_description
1 polymer ?
#
loop_
_entity_poly.entity_id
_entity_poly.type
_entity_poly.pdbx_seq_one_letter_code
_entity_poly.pdbx_strand_id
1 'polypeptide(L)' 'MNPYQFSTQAQKDLIKIRQFTLKHWGAKQSTNYLEKLKNTLQLLSEMPLIGKKLCG' A
#
# COMPACT_ATOMS: atom_id res chain seq x y z
N MET A 1 -10.64 4.43 -12.31
CA MET A 1 -9.38 3.93 -11.73
C MET A 1 -8.35 3.84 -12.84
N ASN A 2 -7.27 4.60 -12.74
CA ASN A 2 -6.14 4.41 -13.64
C ASN A 2 -5.43 3.10 -13.26
N PRO A 3 -5.13 2.22 -14.24
CA PRO A 3 -4.45 0.97 -13.96
C PRO A 3 -3.04 1.22 -13.46
N TYR A 4 -2.63 0.49 -12.43
CA TYR A 4 -1.26 0.46 -11.93
C TYR A 4 -0.87 -0.98 -11.63
N GLN A 5 0.43 -1.26 -11.65
CA GLN A 5 0.96 -2.58 -11.36
C GLN A 5 1.98 -2.48 -10.24
N PHE A 6 1.99 -3.50 -9.39
CA PHE A 6 3.03 -3.68 -8.40
C PHE A 6 4.19 -4.43 -9.02
N SER A 7 5.42 -4.04 -8.68
CA SER A 7 6.56 -4.93 -8.86
C SER A 7 6.38 -6.19 -8.01
N THR A 8 7.03 -7.28 -8.40
CA THR A 8 7.07 -8.53 -7.61
C THR A 8 7.53 -8.27 -6.16
N GLN A 9 8.45 -7.33 -5.97
CA GLN A 9 8.93 -6.97 -4.65
C GLN A 9 7.83 -6.26 -3.83
N ALA A 10 7.13 -5.29 -4.40
CA ALA A 10 6.04 -4.60 -3.73
C ALA A 10 4.89 -5.55 -3.34
N GLN A 11 4.59 -6.56 -4.17
CA GLN A 11 3.61 -7.60 -3.81
C GLN A 11 4.06 -8.41 -2.59
N LYS A 12 5.34 -8.82 -2.55
CA LYS A 12 5.91 -9.51 -1.38
C LYS A 12 5.86 -8.64 -0.13
N ASP A 13 6.09 -7.33 -0.27
CA ASP A 13 6.02 -6.39 0.84
C ASP A 13 4.60 -6.26 1.39
N LEU A 14 3.57 -6.20 0.53
CA LEU A 14 2.17 -6.21 0.97
C LEU A 14 1.81 -7.49 1.75
N ILE A 15 2.30 -8.66 1.31
CA ILE A 15 2.10 -9.93 2.03
C ILE A 15 2.76 -9.87 3.41
N LYS A 16 4.00 -9.39 3.50
CA LYS A 16 4.72 -9.24 4.77
C LYS A 16 4.02 -8.25 5.70
N ILE A 17 3.55 -7.12 5.18
CA ILE A 17 2.77 -6.13 5.94
C ILE A 17 1.51 -6.77 6.51
N ARG A 18 0.75 -7.52 5.69
CA ARG A 18 -0.45 -8.22 6.18
C ARG A 18 -0.11 -9.22 7.28
N GLN A 19 0.89 -10.07 7.08
CA GLN A 19 1.30 -11.08 8.06
C GLN A 19 1.75 -10.43 9.38
N PHE A 20 2.57 -9.38 9.30
CA PHE A 20 3.04 -8.64 10.46
C PHE A 20 1.89 -8.00 11.22
N THR A 21 1.05 -7.22 10.54
CA THR A 21 -0.08 -6.51 11.18
C THR A 21 -1.10 -7.47 11.77
N LEU A 22 -1.39 -8.58 11.09
CA LEU A 22 -2.28 -9.61 11.60
C LEU A 22 -1.74 -10.26 12.87
N LYS A 23 -0.45 -10.62 12.89
CA LYS A 23 0.19 -11.27 14.05
C LYS A 23 0.23 -10.36 15.28
N HIS A 24 0.50 -9.07 15.10
CA HIS A 24 0.74 -8.16 16.22
C HIS A 24 -0.51 -7.43 16.71
N TRP A 25 -1.45 -7.15 15.81
CA TRP A 25 -2.60 -6.28 16.13
C TRP A 25 -3.95 -6.91 15.79
N GLY A 26 -3.98 -8.08 15.17
CA GLY A 26 -5.21 -8.79 14.82
C GLY A 26 -5.84 -8.32 13.51
N ALA A 27 -6.91 -9.01 13.12
CA ALA A 27 -7.51 -8.90 11.79
C ALA A 27 -8.08 -7.50 11.51
N LYS A 28 -8.76 -6.88 12.49
CA LYS A 28 -9.39 -5.57 12.29
C LYS A 28 -8.35 -4.50 11.94
N GLN A 29 -7.23 -4.48 12.65
CA GLN A 29 -6.14 -3.54 12.46
C GLN A 29 -5.39 -3.83 11.16
N SER A 30 -5.16 -5.10 10.85
CA SER A 30 -4.55 -5.52 9.57
C SER A 30 -5.38 -5.06 8.37
N THR A 31 -6.68 -5.32 8.37
CA THR A 31 -7.60 -4.89 7.29
C THR A 31 -7.64 -3.37 7.16
N ASN A 32 -7.79 -2.63 8.27
CA ASN A 32 -7.79 -1.17 8.24
C ASN A 32 -6.50 -0.60 7.63
N TYR A 33 -5.35 -1.20 7.97
CA TYR A 33 -4.07 -0.76 7.43
C TYR A 33 -3.95 -1.00 5.91
N LEU A 34 -4.41 -2.16 5.43
CA LEU A 34 -4.41 -2.47 4.00
C LEU A 34 -5.37 -1.59 3.21
N GLU A 35 -6.55 -1.26 3.75
CA GLU A 35 -7.48 -0.33 3.11
C GLU A 35 -6.89 1.08 2.99
N LYS A 36 -6.18 1.56 4.02
CA LYS A 36 -5.46 2.85 3.94
C LYS A 36 -4.36 2.85 2.87
N LEU A 37 -3.60 1.76 2.76
CA LEU A 37 -2.61 1.60 1.68
C LEU A 37 -3.27 1.62 0.31
N LYS A 38 -4.36 0.85 0.13
CA LYS A 38 -5.14 0.81 -1.12
C LYS A 38 -5.64 2.19 -1.52
N ASN A 39 -6.24 2.94 -0.58
CA ASN A 39 -6.74 4.28 -0.86
C ASN A 39 -5.62 5.25 -1.26
N THR A 40 -4.46 5.15 -0.61
CA THR A 40 -3.29 5.97 -0.95
C THR A 40 -2.76 5.65 -2.35
N LEU A 41 -2.69 4.37 -2.72
CA LEU A 41 -2.25 3.92 -4.03
C LEU A 41 -3.25 4.28 -5.14
N GLN A 42 -4.54 4.24 -4.84
CA GLN A 42 -5.57 4.72 -5.76
C GLN A 42 -5.45 6.23 -6.00
N LEU A 43 -5.28 7.03 -4.94
CA LEU A 43 -5.05 8.46 -5.10
C LEU A 43 -3.80 8.74 -5.93
N LEU A 44 -2.72 7.97 -5.71
CA LEU A 44 -1.50 8.12 -6.50
C LEU A 44 -1.69 7.71 -7.97
N SER A 45 -2.54 6.72 -8.27
CA SER A 45 -2.82 6.35 -9.66
C SER A 45 -3.68 7.41 -10.37
N GLU A 46 -4.56 8.08 -9.64
CA GLU A 46 -5.38 9.19 -10.13
C GLU A 46 -4.58 10.51 -10.24
N MET A 47 -3.62 10.74 -9.33
CA MET A 47 -2.76 11.94 -9.28
C MET A 47 -1.27 11.56 -9.16
N PRO A 48 -0.60 11.10 -10.24
CA PRO A 48 0.76 10.54 -10.18
C PRO A 48 1.85 11.47 -9.65
N LEU A 49 1.62 12.80 -9.71
CA LEU A 49 2.59 13.82 -9.31
C LEU A 49 2.41 14.31 -7.86
N ILE A 50 1.43 13.77 -7.11
CA ILE A 50 1.22 14.16 -5.70
C ILE A 50 2.33 13.65 -4.77
N GLY A 51 3.09 12.64 -5.22
CA GLY A 51 4.24 12.14 -4.50
C GLY A 51 5.36 13.17 -4.44
N LYS A 52 5.95 13.37 -3.24
CA LYS A 52 7.13 14.22 -3.10
C LYS A 52 8.30 13.60 -3.86
N LYS A 53 8.84 14.34 -4.83
CA LYS A 53 10.08 13.96 -5.50
C LYS A 53 11.22 13.94 -4.48
N LEU A 54 11.90 12.81 -4.37
CA LEU A 54 13.14 12.73 -3.62
C LEU A 54 14.24 13.38 -4.47
N CYS A 55 14.64 14.59 -4.12
CA CYS A 55 15.88 15.18 -4.65
C CYS A 55 17.03 14.54 -3.87
N GLY A 56 17.84 13.74 -4.56
CA GLY A 56 19.14 13.28 -4.07
C GLY A 56 20.22 14.30 -4.34
#